data_AF-A0A435IGE6-F1
#
_entry.id   AF-A0A435IGE6-F1
#
_cell.length_a   1.000
_cell.length_b   1.000
_cell.length_c   1.000
_cell.angle_alpha   90.00
_cell.angle_beta   90.00
_cell.angle_gamma   90.00
#
_symmetry.space_group_name_H-M   'P 1'
#
loop_
_entity.id
_entity.type
_entity.pdbx_description
1 polymer ?
#
loop_
_entity_poly.entity_id
_entity_poly.type
_entity_poly.pdbx_seq_one_letter_code
_entity_poly.pdbx_strand_id
1 'polypeptide(L)'
;YSPSAIAMIRKLGFKVAGFSINGDGGSLLGAKETARRIAAAKDGDVIISHINQPTHAAGEGVVQGLLALKAKGLTFVRLDDAEGIGNNGTTE
;
A
#
# COMPACT_ATOMS: atom_id res chain seq x y z
N TYR A 1 -11.48 -8.09 6.33
CA TYR A 1 -11.62 -8.88 7.57
C TYR A 1 -13.08 -8.91 8.00
N SER A 2 -13.52 -9.93 8.75
CA SER A 2 -14.82 -9.86 9.44
C SER A 2 -14.73 -8.92 10.66
N PRO A 3 -15.87 -8.37 11.16
CA PRO A 3 -15.87 -7.57 12.37
C PRO A 3 -15.28 -8.30 13.60
N SER A 4 -15.58 -9.59 13.75
CA SER A 4 -15.03 -10.42 14.84
C SER A 4 -13.51 -10.58 14.77
N ALA A 5 -12.96 -10.73 13.57
CA ALA A 5 -11.51 -10.78 13.37
C ALA A 5 -10.84 -9.44 13.71
N ILE A 6 -11.43 -8.32 13.30
CA ILE A 6 -10.92 -6.98 13.62
C ILE A 6 -10.89 -6.77 15.15
N ALA A 7 -11.97 -7.12 15.85
CA ALA A 7 -12.04 -7.02 17.30
C ALA A 7 -10.96 -7.86 18.00
N MET A 8 -10.72 -9.09 17.53
CA MET A 8 -9.68 -9.95 18.09
C MET A 8 -8.27 -9.42 17.85
N ILE A 9 -7.96 -8.96 16.64
CA ILE A 9 -6.65 -8.36 16.30
C ILE A 9 -6.36 -7.17 17.23
N ARG A 10 -7.35 -6.31 17.45
CA ARG A 10 -7.24 -5.18 18.38
C ARG A 10 -7.06 -5.62 19.84
N LYS A 11 -7.78 -6.65 20.29
CA LYS A 11 -7.62 -7.21 21.65
C LYS A 11 -6.21 -7.76 21.90
N LEU A 12 -5.52 -8.22 20.85
CA LEU A 12 -4.12 -8.64 20.91
C LEU A 12 -3.13 -7.46 20.89
N GLY A 13 -3.59 -6.22 20.83
CA GLY A 13 -2.76 -5.01 20.82
C GLY A 13 -2.26 -4.60 19.43
N PHE A 14 -2.74 -5.23 18.36
CA PHE A 14 -2.36 -4.89 16.99
C PHE A 14 -3.31 -3.88 16.35
N LYS A 15 -2.79 -3.11 15.39
CA LYS A 15 -3.57 -2.24 14.49
C LYS A 15 -3.72 -2.92 13.13
N VAL A 16 -4.87 -2.75 12.49
CA VAL A 16 -5.10 -3.25 11.13
C VAL A 16 -4.72 -2.16 10.14
N ALA A 17 -3.77 -2.45 9.24
CA ALA A 17 -3.46 -1.59 8.12
C ALA A 17 -4.31 -1.99 6.89
N GLY A 18 -4.84 -0.98 6.20
CA GLY A 18 -5.45 -1.13 4.88
C GLY A 18 -4.52 -0.59 3.78
N PHE A 19 -5.02 -0.57 2.54
CA PHE A 19 -4.39 0.13 1.43
C PHE A 19 -5.43 0.94 0.66
N SER A 20 -5.01 2.03 0.03
CA SER A 20 -5.84 2.83 -0.87
C SER A 20 -5.51 2.60 -2.35
N ILE A 21 -4.28 2.16 -2.65
CA ILE A 21 -3.82 1.88 -4.01
C ILE A 21 -3.31 0.45 -4.12
N ASN A 22 -3.92 -0.33 -5.00
CA ASN A 22 -3.33 -1.58 -5.48
C ASN A 22 -2.36 -1.26 -6.63
N GLY A 23 -1.06 -1.24 -6.32
CA GLY A 23 -0.02 -0.78 -7.22
C GLY A 23 0.24 -1.74 -8.38
N ASP A 24 0.29 -3.04 -8.10
CA ASP A 24 0.83 -4.06 -9.01
C ASP A 24 -0.18 -5.14 -9.42
N GLY A 25 -1.40 -5.08 -8.88
CA GLY A 25 -2.45 -6.06 -9.15
C GLY A 25 -2.12 -7.47 -8.67
N GLY A 26 -1.32 -7.63 -7.62
CA GLY A 26 -0.86 -8.97 -7.19
C GLY A 26 0.25 -9.51 -8.08
N SER A 27 1.16 -8.64 -8.54
CA SER A 27 2.22 -8.94 -9.50
C SER A 27 1.76 -9.34 -10.91
N LEU A 28 0.51 -9.05 -11.28
CA LEU A 28 -0.06 -9.39 -12.59
C LEU A 28 0.04 -8.25 -13.61
N LEU A 29 0.23 -7.01 -13.15
CA LEU A 29 0.32 -5.85 -14.04
C LEU A 29 1.69 -5.78 -14.73
N GLY A 30 1.70 -5.23 -15.95
CA GLY A 30 2.95 -4.85 -16.61
C GLY A 30 3.62 -3.66 -15.94
N ALA A 31 4.92 -3.46 -16.22
CA ALA A 31 5.73 -2.38 -15.64
C ALA A 31 5.10 -0.99 -15.80
N LYS A 32 4.66 -0.64 -17.02
CA LYS A 32 4.08 0.67 -17.34
C LYS A 32 2.83 0.99 -16.52
N GLU A 33 1.91 0.03 -16.40
CA GLU A 33 0.66 0.24 -15.66
C GLU A 33 0.91 0.30 -14.16
N THR A 34 1.82 -0.56 -13.65
CA THR A 34 2.26 -0.53 -12.25
C THR A 34 2.85 0.83 -11.89
N ALA A 35 3.79 1.32 -12.71
CA ALA A 35 4.40 2.64 -12.52
C ALA A 35 3.37 3.77 -12.53
N ARG A 36 2.43 3.75 -13.49
CA ARG A 36 1.36 4.75 -13.60
C ARG A 36 0.48 4.79 -12.36
N ARG A 37 0.08 3.63 -11.83
CA ARG A 37 -0.77 3.54 -10.63
C ARG A 37 -0.06 4.07 -9.40
N ILE A 38 1.18 3.64 -9.17
CA ILE A 38 1.99 4.09 -8.04
C ILE A 38 2.26 5.60 -8.14
N ALA A 39 2.62 6.11 -9.32
CA ALA A 39 2.91 7.53 -9.51
C ALA A 39 1.71 8.47 -9.31
N ALA A 40 0.48 7.93 -9.24
CA ALA A 40 -0.75 8.69 -8.97
C ALA A 40 -1.04 8.84 -7.47
N ALA A 41 -0.25 8.23 -6.59
CA ALA A 41 -0.41 8.34 -5.15
C ALA A 41 -0.30 9.79 -4.65
N LYS A 42 -1.06 10.08 -3.61
CA LYS A 42 -1.13 11.37 -2.92
C LYS A 42 -0.66 11.20 -1.47
N ASP A 43 -0.50 12.32 -0.78
CA ASP A 43 -0.20 12.30 0.64
C ASP A 43 -1.25 11.48 1.42
N GLY A 44 -0.78 10.66 2.36
CA GLY A 44 -1.61 9.73 3.13
C GLY A 44 -2.03 8.44 2.42
N ASP A 45 -1.74 8.25 1.11
CA ASP A 45 -2.04 6.98 0.44
C ASP A 45 -1.16 5.83 0.97
N VAL A 46 -1.77 4.65 1.10
CA VAL A 46 -1.05 3.40 1.38
C VAL A 46 -1.09 2.53 0.12
N ILE A 47 0.08 2.25 -0.42
CA ILE A 47 0.27 1.45 -1.64
C ILE A 47 0.57 0.01 -1.24
N ILE A 48 -0.20 -0.95 -1.76
CA ILE A 48 0.12 -2.37 -1.66
C ILE A 48 0.80 -2.85 -2.95
N SER A 49 1.87 -3.63 -2.81
CA SER A 49 2.59 -4.26 -3.92
C SER A 49 3.24 -5.56 -3.45
N HIS A 50 3.52 -6.47 -4.38
CA HIS A 50 3.91 -7.85 -4.10
C HIS A 50 5.26 -8.15 -4.76
N ILE A 51 6.18 -8.73 -3.98
CA ILE A 51 7.51 -9.15 -4.44
C ILE A 51 7.66 -10.67 -4.47
N ASN A 52 6.55 -11.39 -4.31
CA ASN A 52 6.52 -12.85 -4.28
C ASN A 52 6.77 -13.50 -5.66
N GLN A 53 6.80 -12.70 -6.73
CA GLN A 53 7.12 -13.13 -8.10
C GLN A 53 8.20 -12.22 -8.70
N PRO A 54 9.47 -12.36 -8.29
CA PRO A 54 10.54 -11.41 -8.61
C PRO A 54 10.89 -11.32 -10.10
N THR A 55 10.47 -12.30 -10.91
CA THR A 55 10.67 -12.33 -12.36
C THR A 55 9.59 -11.61 -13.15
N HIS A 56 8.49 -11.20 -12.51
CA HIS A 56 7.40 -10.52 -13.19
C HIS A 56 7.72 -9.04 -13.45
N ALA A 57 7.22 -8.52 -14.58
CA ALA A 57 7.47 -7.16 -15.02
C ALA A 57 6.96 -6.06 -14.04
N ALA A 58 6.04 -6.40 -13.14
CA ALA A 58 5.52 -5.49 -12.13
C ALA A 58 6.63 -4.90 -11.25
N GLY A 59 7.67 -5.68 -10.92
CA GLY A 59 8.76 -5.22 -10.05
C GLY A 59 9.49 -3.99 -10.61
N GLU A 60 9.75 -3.96 -11.92
CA GLU A 60 10.33 -2.78 -12.58
C GLU A 60 9.41 -1.56 -12.47
N GLY A 61 8.10 -1.77 -12.67
CA GLY A 61 7.10 -0.72 -12.54
C GLY A 61 7.00 -0.16 -11.12
N VAL A 62 7.18 -0.99 -10.08
CA VAL A 62 7.26 -0.53 -8.69
C VAL A 62 8.43 0.44 -8.53
N VAL A 63 9.62 0.06 -8.99
CA VAL A 63 10.80 0.93 -8.90
C VAL A 63 10.56 2.26 -9.61
N GLN A 64 10.08 2.23 -10.85
CA GLN A 64 9.79 3.44 -11.63
C GLN A 64 8.76 4.35 -10.94
N GLY A 65 7.68 3.78 -10.41
CA GLY A 65 6.64 4.52 -9.69
C GLY A 65 7.17 5.18 -8.42
N LEU A 66 7.96 4.45 -7.61
CA LEU A 66 8.56 4.99 -6.39
C LEU A 66 9.53 6.14 -6.68
N LEU A 67 10.36 6.01 -7.73
CA LEU A 67 11.25 7.08 -8.16
C LEU A 67 10.48 8.32 -8.62
N ALA A 68 9.38 8.15 -9.35
CA ALA A 68 8.53 9.26 -9.77
C ALA A 68 7.90 10.00 -8.58
N LEU A 69 7.46 9.29 -7.53
CA LEU A 69 6.94 9.92 -6.31
C LEU A 69 8.02 10.68 -5.53
N LYS A 70 9.23 10.11 -5.42
CA LYS A 70 10.38 10.81 -4.83
C LYS A 70 10.74 12.08 -5.59
N ALA A 71 10.74 12.03 -6.93
CA ALA A 71 10.99 13.20 -7.77
C ALA A 71 9.93 14.30 -7.61
N LYS A 72 8.71 13.95 -7.19
CA LYS A 72 7.64 14.90 -6.82
C LYS A 72 7.79 15.47 -5.41
N GLY A 73 8.79 15.03 -4.64
CA GLY A 73 9.04 15.50 -3.27
C GLY A 73 8.28 14.73 -2.18
N LEU A 74 7.67 13.58 -2.49
CA LEU A 74 7.03 12.75 -1.46
C LEU A 74 8.09 12.02 -0.64
N THR A 75 7.80 11.90 0.67
CA THR A 75 8.58 11.09 1.61
C THR A 75 7.78 9.85 1.98
N PHE A 76 8.43 8.69 1.95
CA PHE A 76 7.82 7.45 2.41
C PHE A 76 8.08 7.30 3.91
N VAL A 77 7.00 7.10 4.65
CA VAL A 77 7.03 6.80 6.08
C VAL A 77 6.60 5.36 6.32
N ARG A 78 6.89 4.84 7.50
CA ARG A 78 6.35 3.54 7.90
C ARG A 78 4.91 3.70 8.40
N LEU A 79 4.17 2.60 8.42
CA LEU A 79 2.79 2.60 8.89
C LEU A 79 2.66 2.87 10.40
N ASP A 80 3.70 2.56 11.18
CA ASP A 80 3.80 2.87 12.60
C ASP A 80 4.14 4.35 12.88
N ASP A 81 4.77 5.04 11.91
CA ASP A 81 5.02 6.48 11.96
C ASP A 81 3.80 7.31 11.50
N ALA A 82 2.84 6.68 10.80
CA ALA A 82 1.64 7.34 10.29
C ALA A 82 0.51 7.32 11.33
N GLU A 83 -0.09 8.49 11.59
CA GLU A 83 -1.26 8.58 12.46
C GLU A 83 -2.51 8.05 11.73
N GLY A 84 -2.87 6.80 12.01
CA GLY A 84 -4.11 6.18 11.52
C GLY A 84 -4.66 5.14 12.49
N ILE A 85 -5.95 5.23 12.81
CA ILE A 85 -6.66 4.21 13.62
C ILE A 85 -7.06 2.97 12.80
N GLY A 86 -6.87 3.02 11.48
CA GLY A 86 -7.04 1.86 10.58
C GLY A 86 -8.47 1.32 10.55
N ASN A 87 -9.47 2.15 10.88
CA ASN A 87 -10.86 1.68 10.98
C ASN A 87 -11.68 1.97 9.73
N ASN A 88 -11.31 2.94 8.87
CA ASN A 88 -12.14 3.44 7.76
C ASN A 88 -13.63 3.62 8.16
N GLY A 89 -13.91 3.99 9.41
CA GLY A 89 -15.28 4.10 9.95
C GLY A 89 -16.06 2.78 10.07
N THR A 90 -15.43 1.62 9.91
CA THR A 90 -16.09 0.29 9.91
C THR A 90 -16.21 -0.35 11.28
N THR A 91 -15.54 0.23 12.29
CA THR A 91 -15.53 -0.25 13.67
C THR A 91 -15.24 0.92 14.61
N GLU A 92 -16.15 1.18 15.55
CA GLU A 92 -15.92 1.99 16.75
C GLU A 92 -14.90 1.31 17.69
#